data_AF-A0AA85ENS3-F1
#
_entry.id   AF-A0AA85ENS3-F1
#
_cell.length_a   1.000
_cell.length_b   1.000
_cell.length_c   1.000
_cell.angle_alpha   90.00
_cell.angle_beta   90.00
_cell.angle_gamma   90.00
#
_symmetry.space_group_name_H-M   'P 1'
#
loop_
_entity.id
_entity.type
_entity.pdbx_description
1 polymer ?
#
loop_
_entity_poly.entity_id
_entity_poly.type
_entity_poly.pdbx_seq_one_letter_code
_entity_poly.pdbx_strand_id
1 'polypeptide(L)'
;MPVGGYFENMSWFPDEDGIRQTLDLLHNSQSTDTNVQRVVHEKLNELNNVPDFNKYLAFILTNAGSESDSTRSLSGLILKNNLKSHFKRCPPELISYIKDGCLRCISDSSPMIRSIVGILITTIVTSDGIQNWPELLCNF
;
A
#
# COMPACT_ATOMS: atom_id res chain seq x y z
N MET A 1 -4.13 36.00 -22.94
CA MET A 1 -4.01 35.31 -21.64
C MET A 1 -5.40 35.17 -21.05
N PRO A 2 -5.75 33.96 -20.60
CA PRO A 2 -6.28 33.78 -19.26
C PRO A 2 -5.38 32.84 -18.44
N VAL A 3 -5.57 32.95 -17.14
CA VAL A 3 -4.65 32.63 -16.04
C VAL A 3 -4.96 31.21 -15.52
N GLY A 4 -3.92 30.56 -15.00
CA GLY A 4 -3.85 29.20 -14.47
C GLY A 4 -5.15 28.58 -13.96
N GLY A 5 -5.54 27.48 -14.59
CA GLY A 5 -6.32 26.43 -13.94
C GLY A 5 -5.35 25.62 -13.09
N TYR A 6 -5.42 25.80 -11.77
CA TYR A 6 -4.84 24.87 -10.82
C TYR A 6 -5.52 23.52 -11.08
N PHE A 7 -4.79 22.56 -11.64
CA PHE A 7 -5.17 21.16 -11.49
C PHE A 7 -5.01 20.85 -10.01
N GLU A 8 -6.10 20.94 -9.26
CA GLU A 8 -6.17 20.32 -7.94
C GLU A 8 -5.79 18.85 -8.14
N ASN A 9 -4.62 18.45 -7.63
CA ASN A 9 -4.27 17.04 -7.50
C ASN A 9 -5.40 16.39 -6.69
N MET A 10 -6.34 15.69 -7.35
CA MET A 10 -7.37 14.90 -6.68
C MET A 10 -6.65 13.82 -5.88
N SER A 11 -6.28 14.13 -4.64
CA SER A 11 -5.75 13.16 -3.70
C SER A 11 -6.81 12.09 -3.53
N TRP A 12 -6.47 10.86 -3.91
CA TRP A 12 -7.36 9.72 -3.71
C TRP A 12 -7.77 9.63 -2.24
N PHE A 13 -9.07 9.46 -2.00
CA PHE A 13 -9.63 9.24 -0.67
C PHE A 13 -10.22 7.83 -0.61
N PRO A 14 -9.88 7.04 0.41
CA PRO A 14 -10.49 5.73 0.58
C PRO A 14 -11.96 5.90 0.96
N ASP A 15 -12.84 5.16 0.30
CA ASP A 15 -14.22 4.96 0.76
C ASP A 15 -14.30 3.81 1.78
N GLU A 16 -15.36 3.83 2.59
CA GLU A 16 -15.56 2.85 3.66
C GLU A 16 -15.75 1.41 3.15
N ASP A 17 -16.38 1.22 1.98
CA ASP A 17 -16.64 -0.12 1.46
C ASP A 17 -15.35 -0.79 0.96
N GLY A 18 -14.50 -0.03 0.27
CA GLY A 18 -13.18 -0.49 -0.15
C GLY A 18 -12.26 -0.83 1.02
N ILE A 19 -12.30 -0.02 2.10
CA ILE A 19 -11.58 -0.32 3.35
C ILE A 19 -12.11 -1.63 3.95
N ARG A 20 -13.43 -1.74 4.12
CA ARG A 20 -14.06 -2.92 4.74
C ARG A 20 -13.73 -4.20 3.97
N GLN A 21 -13.90 -4.20 2.64
CA GLN A 21 -13.59 -5.37 1.81
C GLN A 21 -12.11 -5.78 1.91
N THR A 22 -11.21 -4.80 2.00
CA THR A 22 -9.78 -5.09 2.14
C THR A 22 -9.45 -5.64 3.52
N LEU A 23 -10.05 -5.10 4.59
CA LEU A 23 -9.90 -5.63 5.95
C LEU A 23 -10.47 -7.05 6.07
N ASP A 24 -11.66 -7.29 5.52
CA ASP A 24 -12.27 -8.63 5.49
C ASP A 24 -11.34 -9.65 4.81
N LEU A 25 -10.72 -9.28 3.68
CA LEU A 25 -9.71 -10.11 3.03
C LEU A 25 -8.51 -10.37 3.96
N LEU A 26 -7.98 -9.34 4.61
CA LEU A 26 -6.79 -9.45 5.46
C LEU A 26 -7.04 -10.28 6.72
N HIS A 27 -8.21 -10.13 7.35
CA HIS A 27 -8.59 -10.92 8.52
C HIS A 27 -8.79 -12.38 8.14
N ASN A 28 -9.48 -12.66 7.02
CA ASN A 28 -9.66 -14.03 6.54
C ASN A 28 -8.33 -14.68 6.10
N SER A 29 -7.39 -13.90 5.55
CA SER A 29 -6.07 -14.40 5.13
C SER A 29 -5.23 -14.97 6.29
N GLN A 30 -5.56 -14.60 7.53
CA GLN A 30 -4.88 -15.08 8.74
C GLN A 30 -5.49 -16.39 9.29
N SER A 31 -6.61 -16.85 8.74
CA SER A 31 -7.25 -18.10 9.14
C SER A 31 -6.42 -19.32 8.74
N THR A 32 -6.38 -20.36 9.56
CA THR A 32 -5.76 -21.66 9.21
C THR A 32 -6.72 -22.62 8.50
N ASP A 33 -7.98 -22.23 8.30
CA ASP A 33 -9.00 -23.04 7.62
C ASP A 33 -8.79 -23.06 6.10
N THR A 34 -8.66 -24.26 5.53
CA THR A 34 -8.43 -24.47 4.09
C THR A 34 -9.55 -23.90 3.20
N ASN A 35 -10.81 -23.97 3.64
CA ASN A 35 -11.93 -23.41 2.88
C ASN A 35 -11.87 -21.89 2.88
N VAL A 36 -11.51 -21.27 4.01
CA VAL A 36 -11.33 -19.82 4.10
C VAL A 36 -10.15 -19.38 3.22
N GLN A 37 -9.03 -20.12 3.23
CA GLN A 37 -7.88 -19.83 2.38
C GLN A 37 -8.21 -19.88 0.88
N ARG A 38 -9.06 -20.83 0.45
CA ARG A 38 -9.55 -20.87 -0.95
C ARG A 38 -10.34 -19.60 -1.30
N VAL A 39 -11.29 -19.21 -0.45
CA VAL A 39 -12.12 -18.01 -0.64
C VAL A 39 -11.26 -16.75 -0.66
N VAL A 40 -10.27 -16.66 0.23
CA VAL A 40 -9.28 -15.56 0.26
C VAL A 40 -8.53 -15.47 -1.06
N HIS A 41 -8.07 -16.60 -1.60
CA HIS A 41 -7.33 -16.61 -2.86
C HIS A 41 -8.19 -16.11 -4.04
N GLU A 42 -9.45 -16.55 -4.12
CA GLU A 42 -10.42 -16.06 -5.11
C GLU A 42 -10.64 -14.55 -4.96
N LYS A 43 -10.89 -14.09 -3.73
CA LYS A 43 -11.15 -12.67 -3.45
C LYS A 43 -9.93 -11.78 -3.71
N LEU A 44 -8.73 -12.27 -3.42
CA LEU A 44 -7.48 -11.56 -3.73
C LEU A 44 -7.30 -11.40 -5.25
N ASN A 45 -7.64 -12.42 -6.04
CA ASN A 45 -7.59 -12.35 -7.49
C ASN A 45 -8.62 -11.36 -8.05
N GLU A 46 -9.83 -11.31 -7.49
CA GLU A 46 -10.83 -10.30 -7.84
C GLU A 46 -10.34 -8.89 -7.54
N LEU A 47 -9.89 -8.65 -6.30
CA LEU A 47 -9.46 -7.33 -5.84
C LEU A 47 -8.18 -6.84 -6.53
N ASN A 48 -7.29 -7.73 -6.96
CA ASN A 48 -6.12 -7.34 -7.77
C ASN A 48 -6.49 -6.69 -9.12
N ASN A 49 -7.72 -6.88 -9.61
CA ASN A 49 -8.22 -6.18 -10.81
C ASN A 49 -8.87 -4.82 -10.49
N VAL A 50 -9.09 -4.50 -9.21
CA VAL A 50 -9.62 -3.20 -8.80
C VAL A 50 -8.49 -2.16 -8.84
N PRO A 51 -8.64 -1.05 -9.61
CA PRO A 51 -7.56 -0.08 -9.83
C PRO A 51 -6.93 0.47 -8.54
N ASP A 52 -7.74 0.67 -7.50
CA ASP A 52 -7.31 1.28 -6.25
C ASP A 52 -6.97 0.26 -5.15
N PHE A 53 -7.03 -1.05 -5.40
CA PHE A 53 -6.77 -2.06 -4.37
C PHE A 53 -5.40 -1.86 -3.67
N ASN A 54 -4.36 -1.57 -4.45
CA ASN A 54 -3.04 -1.28 -3.90
C ASN A 54 -3.01 0.01 -3.05
N LYS A 55 -3.89 0.99 -3.32
CA LYS A 55 -4.03 2.18 -2.48
C LYS A 55 -4.70 1.84 -1.14
N TYR A 56 -5.70 0.96 -1.11
CA TYR A 56 -6.27 0.48 0.16
C TYR A 56 -5.25 -0.31 0.99
N LEU A 57 -4.45 -1.18 0.37
CA LEU A 57 -3.38 -1.89 1.09
C LEU A 57 -2.36 -0.93 1.72
N ALA A 58 -1.97 0.11 0.98
CA ALA A 58 -1.08 1.17 1.44
C ALA A 58 -1.72 2.02 2.55
N PHE A 59 -3.00 2.36 2.42
CA PHE A 59 -3.77 3.08 3.43
C PHE A 59 -3.85 2.28 4.73
N ILE A 60 -4.19 0.99 4.67
CA ILE A 60 -4.27 0.14 5.86
C ILE A 60 -2.89 0.06 6.55
N LEU A 61 -1.82 -0.08 5.77
CA LEU A 61 -0.47 -0.10 6.34
C LEU A 61 -0.13 1.21 7.07
N THR A 62 -0.48 2.36 6.49
CA THR A 62 0.10 3.65 6.89
C THR A 62 -0.84 4.57 7.69
N ASN A 63 -2.14 4.32 7.64
CA ASN A 63 -3.17 5.19 8.22
C ASN A 63 -4.16 4.46 9.15
N ALA A 64 -4.32 3.13 9.05
CA ALA A 64 -5.26 2.38 9.90
C ALA A 64 -4.66 2.02 11.28
N GLY A 65 -4.30 3.04 12.08
CA GLY A 65 -3.68 2.85 13.40
C GLY A 65 -4.54 2.15 14.46
N SER A 66 -5.85 1.99 14.20
CA SER A 66 -6.76 1.19 15.03
C SER A 66 -6.67 -0.32 14.76
N GLU A 67 -6.13 -0.72 13.61
CA GLU A 67 -5.93 -2.13 13.26
C GLU A 67 -4.70 -2.71 13.94
N SER A 68 -4.69 -4.04 14.08
CA SER A 68 -3.54 -4.74 14.63
C SER A 68 -2.30 -4.57 13.75
N ASP A 69 -1.12 -4.51 14.36
CA ASP A 69 0.15 -4.48 13.65
C ASP A 69 0.32 -5.67 12.68
N SER A 70 -0.26 -6.83 13.01
CA SER A 70 -0.25 -8.01 12.16
C SER A 70 -1.07 -7.80 10.88
N THR A 71 -2.29 -7.26 10.99
CA THR A 71 -3.15 -6.91 9.85
C THR A 71 -2.49 -5.85 8.96
N ARG A 72 -1.97 -4.78 9.56
CA ARG A 72 -1.25 -3.71 8.85
C ARG A 72 0.00 -4.24 8.13
N SER A 73 0.76 -5.10 8.79
CA SER A 73 1.95 -5.71 8.19
C SER A 73 1.62 -6.66 7.05
N LEU A 74 0.53 -7.43 7.17
CA LEU A 74 0.04 -8.29 6.11
C LEU A 74 -0.38 -7.49 4.88
N SER A 75 -1.05 -6.34 5.06
CA SER A 75 -1.41 -5.48 3.92
C SER A 75 -0.17 -4.98 3.19
N GLY A 76 0.87 -4.58 3.92
CA GLY A 76 2.16 -4.20 3.35
C GLY A 76 2.88 -5.34 2.60
N LEU A 77 2.78 -6.58 3.10
CA LEU A 77 3.36 -7.76 2.44
C LEU A 77 2.67 -8.08 1.11
N ILE A 78 1.33 -8.03 1.09
CA ILE A 78 0.56 -8.20 -0.15
C ILE A 78 0.92 -7.09 -1.14
N LEU A 79 0.94 -5.84 -0.68
CA LEU A 79 1.31 -4.68 -1.50
C LEU A 79 2.71 -4.85 -2.11
N LYS A 80 3.69 -5.27 -1.31
CA LYS A 80 5.05 -5.51 -1.79
C LYS A 80 5.09 -6.61 -2.88
N ASN A 81 4.30 -7.66 -2.74
CA ASN A 81 4.24 -8.72 -3.75
C ASN A 81 3.61 -8.21 -5.05
N ASN A 82 2.55 -7.39 -4.96
CA ASN A 82 1.93 -6.76 -6.11
C ASN A 82 2.88 -5.81 -6.85
N LEU A 83 3.60 -4.96 -6.10
CA LEU A 83 4.64 -4.09 -6.67
C LEU A 83 5.74 -4.91 -7.35
N LYS A 84 6.27 -5.95 -6.70
CA LYS A 84 7.33 -6.78 -7.28
C LYS A 84 6.92 -7.40 -8.62
N SER A 85 5.66 -7.85 -8.74
CA SER A 85 5.16 -8.49 -9.95
C SER A 85 4.80 -7.50 -11.06
N HIS A 86 4.37 -6.28 -10.71
CA HIS A 86 3.71 -5.37 -11.65
C HIS A 86 4.19 -3.91 -11.59
N PHE A 87 5.36 -3.63 -10.99
CA PHE A 87 5.86 -2.27 -10.73
C PHE A 87 5.73 -1.33 -11.95
N LYS A 88 6.19 -1.77 -13.13
CA LYS A 88 6.19 -0.96 -14.36
C LYS A 88 4.80 -0.63 -14.91
N ARG A 89 3.77 -1.35 -14.46
CA ARG A 89 2.36 -1.13 -14.84
C ARG A 89 1.62 -0.29 -13.81
N CYS A 90 2.21 -0.06 -12.64
CA CYS A 90 1.60 0.76 -11.60
C CYS A 90 1.51 2.22 -12.07
N PRO A 91 0.36 2.88 -11.89
CA PRO A 91 0.26 4.31 -12.16
C PRO A 91 1.26 5.11 -11.30
N PRO A 92 1.89 6.17 -11.81
CA PRO A 92 2.81 7.00 -11.03
C PRO A 92 2.18 7.55 -9.74
N GLU A 93 0.89 7.88 -9.77
CA GLU A 93 0.12 8.34 -8.61
C GLU A 93 0.08 7.30 -7.48
N LEU A 94 -0.07 6.01 -7.81
CA LEU A 94 -0.01 4.94 -6.82
C LEU A 94 1.38 4.86 -6.19
N ILE A 95 2.44 4.95 -7.00
CA ILE A 95 3.81 4.90 -6.48
C ILE A 95 4.08 6.10 -5.57
N SER A 96 3.66 7.30 -5.97
CA SER A 96 3.78 8.51 -5.13
C SER A 96 3.04 8.33 -3.80
N TYR A 97 1.80 7.83 -3.83
CA TYR A 97 1.01 7.59 -2.63
C TYR A 97 1.70 6.62 -1.66
N ILE A 98 2.27 5.54 -2.18
CA ILE A 98 3.02 4.55 -1.37
C ILE A 98 4.32 5.16 -0.83
N LYS A 99 5.05 5.94 -1.64
CA LYS A 99 6.27 6.64 -1.21
C LYS A 99 5.98 7.56 -0.03
N ASP A 100 4.96 8.40 -0.14
CA ASP A 100 4.55 9.32 0.93
C ASP A 100 4.13 8.57 2.20
N GLY A 101 3.37 7.49 2.06
CA GLY A 101 3.01 6.62 3.19
C GLY A 101 4.23 6.00 3.88
N CYS A 102 5.20 5.51 3.11
CA CYS A 102 6.42 4.93 3.63
C CYS A 102 7.26 5.95 4.40
N LEU A 103 7.41 7.17 3.87
CA LEU A 103 8.18 8.24 4.54
C LEU A 103 7.55 8.61 5.89
N ARG A 104 6.21 8.68 5.98
CA ARG A 104 5.52 8.94 7.26
C ARG A 104 5.71 7.82 8.28
N CYS A 105 5.76 6.56 7.84
CA CYS A 105 5.80 5.40 8.72
C CYS A 105 7.20 4.84 8.97
N ILE A 106 8.26 5.47 8.45
CA ILE A 106 9.64 5.00 8.65
C ILE A 106 10.06 5.02 10.13
N SER A 107 9.47 5.93 10.91
CA SER A 107 9.66 6.08 12.35
C SER A 107 8.43 5.62 13.16
N ASP A 108 7.56 4.78 12.59
CA ASP A 108 6.39 4.22 13.30
C ASP A 108 6.82 3.55 14.61
N SER A 109 6.03 3.65 15.68
CA SER A 109 6.36 3.06 16.99
C SER A 109 6.52 1.55 16.94
N SER A 110 5.79 0.87 16.06
CA SER A 110 5.84 -0.58 15.91
C SER A 110 7.07 -1.02 15.10
N PRO A 111 7.95 -1.88 15.67
CA PRO A 111 9.06 -2.46 14.92
C PRO A 111 8.59 -3.28 13.70
N MET A 112 7.41 -3.88 13.78
CA MET A 112 6.84 -4.69 12.70
C MET A 112 6.48 -3.82 11.50
N ILE A 113 5.83 -2.68 11.76
CA ILE A 113 5.46 -1.70 10.74
C ILE A 113 6.71 -1.09 10.11
N ARG A 114 7.71 -0.68 10.91
CA ARG A 114 8.98 -0.18 10.37
C ARG A 114 9.67 -1.19 9.48
N SER A 115 9.63 -2.47 9.82
CA SER A 115 10.23 -3.54 9.01
C SER A 115 9.57 -3.66 7.63
N ILE A 116 8.22 -3.70 7.57
CA ILE A 116 7.53 -3.81 6.29
C ILE A 116 7.63 -2.54 5.45
N VAL A 117 7.66 -1.37 6.08
CA VAL A 117 7.93 -0.09 5.41
C VAL A 117 9.33 -0.08 4.80
N GLY A 118 10.36 -0.54 5.52
CA GLY A 118 11.70 -0.69 4.97
C GLY A 118 11.77 -1.66 3.79
N ILE A 119 11.00 -2.75 3.84
CA ILE A 119 10.86 -3.70 2.72
C ILE A 119 10.20 -3.03 1.50
N LEU A 120 9.16 -2.22 1.69
CA LEU A 120 8.53 -1.48 0.59
C LEU A 120 9.47 -0.43 0.00
N ILE A 121 10.17 0.34 0.84
CA ILE A 121 11.18 1.32 0.41
C ILE A 121 12.22 0.65 -0.46
N THR A 122 12.83 -0.44 0.02
CA THR A 122 13.84 -1.18 -0.75
C THR A 122 13.27 -1.79 -2.03
N THR A 123 12.02 -2.26 -2.03
CA THR A 123 11.34 -2.77 -3.23
C THR A 123 11.16 -1.69 -4.30
N ILE A 124 10.75 -0.49 -3.90
CA ILE A 124 10.58 0.65 -4.83
C ILE A 124 11.95 1.12 -5.34
N VAL A 125 12.93 1.31 -4.45
CA VAL A 125 14.28 1.77 -4.82
C VAL A 125 14.98 0.77 -5.74
N THR A 126 14.80 -0.54 -5.53
CA THR A 126 15.37 -1.57 -6.42
C THR A 126 14.66 -1.62 -7.78
N SER A 127 13.39 -1.21 -7.86
CA SER A 127 12.60 -1.24 -9.10
C SER A 127 12.74 0.04 -9.93
N ASP A 128 12.83 1.19 -9.27
CA ASP A 128 12.79 2.52 -9.89
C ASP A 128 14.14 3.27 -9.79
N GLY A 129 15.04 2.83 -8.91
CA GLY A 129 16.30 3.52 -8.61
C GLY A 129 16.13 4.67 -7.61
N ILE A 130 17.15 4.86 -6.77
CA ILE A 130 17.14 5.89 -5.70
C ILE A 130 17.05 7.32 -6.27
N GLN A 131 17.57 7.54 -7.48
CA GLN A 131 17.51 8.83 -8.17
C GLN A 131 16.08 9.29 -8.47
N ASN A 132 15.13 8.35 -8.55
CA ASN A 132 13.70 8.62 -8.76
C ASN A 132 12.93 8.76 -7.44
N TRP A 133 13.64 8.85 -6.30
CA TRP A 133 13.07 9.11 -4.98
C TRP A 133 14.01 9.97 -4.11
N PRO A 134 14.32 11.21 -4.53
CA PRO A 134 15.25 12.08 -3.81
C PRO A 134 14.78 12.42 -2.38
N GLU A 135 13.48 12.47 -2.14
CA GLU A 135 12.88 12.76 -0.83
C GLU A 135 13.29 11.75 0.25
N LEU A 136 13.64 10.52 -0.15
CA LEU A 136 14.13 9.51 0.79
C LEU A 136 15.49 9.90 1.38
N LEU A 137 16.36 10.58 0.63
CA LEU A 137 17.70 10.96 1.08
C LEU A 137 17.68 12.22 1.96
N CYS A 138 16.71 13.12 1.74
CA CYS A 138 16.58 14.36 2.50
C CYS A 138 15.88 14.20 3.86
N ASN A 139 15.29 13.04 4.14
CA ASN A 139 14.54 12.75 5.38
C ASN A 139 15.39 12.02 6.45
N PHE A 140 16.72 12.02 6.33
CA PHE A 140 17.67 11.52 7.32
C PHE A 140 18.60 12.62 7.82
#